data_AF-A0A5R2MWR8-F1
#
_entry.id   AF-A0A5R2MWR8-F1
#
_cell.length_a   1.000
_cell.length_b   1.000
_cell.length_c   1.000
_cell.angle_alpha   90.00
_cell.angle_beta   90.00
_cell.angle_gamma   90.00
#
_symmetry.space_group_name_H-M   'P 1'
#
loop_
_entity.id
_entity.type
_entity.pdbx_description
1 polymer ?
#
loop_
_entity_poly.entity_id
_entity_poly.type
_entity_poly.pdbx_seq_one_letter_code
_entity_poly.pdbx_strand_id
1 'polypeptide(L)'
;APCKENELCLGLVAPAADPRGSQVPVDLEVWVEMFPFLEPCLIEAAKLKTARYDKYETTKLDSWTRGKVALVGDAAHAMCPALAQGAGCAMVNAFSLSQDLEAGSSVEDALVA
;
A
#
# COMPACT_ATOMS: atom_id res chain seq x y z
N ALA A 1 4.16 -12.18 6.49
CA ALA A 1 4.29 -12.40 7.95
C ALA A 1 2.94 -12.88 8.49
N PRO A 2 2.90 -13.71 9.55
CA PRO A 2 1.65 -14.10 10.17
C PRO A 2 0.88 -12.86 10.65
N CYS A 3 -0.39 -12.73 10.26
CA CYS A 3 -1.25 -11.66 10.72
C CYS A 3 -1.95 -12.06 12.02
N LYS A 4 -2.41 -13.32 12.07
CA LYS A 4 -3.06 -14.00 13.21
C LYS A 4 -2.81 -15.51 13.10
N GLU A 5 -3.35 -16.28 14.04
CA GLU A 5 -3.24 -17.76 14.07
C GLU A 5 -3.67 -18.43 12.76
N ASN A 6 -4.74 -17.95 12.12
CA ASN A 6 -5.31 -18.55 10.90
C ASN A 6 -5.17 -17.67 9.64
N GLU A 7 -4.39 -16.58 9.70
CA GLU A 7 -4.27 -15.61 8.61
C GLU A 7 -2.81 -15.31 8.31
N LEU A 8 -2.36 -15.60 7.09
CA LEU A 8 -1.01 -15.29 6.61
C LEU A 8 -1.10 -14.33 5.42
N CYS A 9 -0.46 -13.17 5.53
CA CYS A 9 -0.30 -12.24 4.41
C CYS A 9 1.01 -12.50 3.68
N LEU A 10 0.92 -12.73 2.36
CA LEU A 10 2.03 -12.95 1.44
C LEU A 10 2.02 -11.88 0.34
N GLY A 11 3.17 -11.24 0.13
CA GLY A 11 3.44 -10.41 -1.05
C GLY A 11 4.40 -11.15 -1.97
N LEU A 12 3.91 -11.57 -3.13
CA LEU A 12 4.69 -12.27 -4.14
C LEU A 12 5.06 -11.26 -5.22
N VAL A 13 6.35 -10.95 -5.34
CA VAL A 13 6.84 -9.89 -6.23
C VAL A 13 7.85 -10.47 -7.21
N ALA A 14 7.53 -10.34 -8.49
CA ALA A 14 8.42 -10.63 -9.61
C ALA A 14 8.36 -9.45 -10.60
N PRO A 15 9.39 -9.22 -11.45
CA PRO A 15 9.32 -8.21 -12.50
C PRO A 15 8.14 -8.44 -13.44
N ALA A 16 7.48 -7.39 -13.92
CA ALA A 16 6.39 -7.51 -14.88
C ALA A 16 6.82 -8.13 -16.23
N ALA A 17 8.13 -8.14 -16.51
CA ALA A 17 8.70 -8.79 -17.68
C ALA A 17 8.84 -10.32 -17.52
N ASP A 18 8.72 -10.86 -16.30
CA ASP A 18 8.68 -12.30 -16.04
C ASP A 18 7.23 -12.80 -16.18
N PRO A 19 6.88 -13.52 -17.25
CA PRO A 19 5.51 -13.93 -17.52
C PRO A 19 4.99 -14.99 -16.53
N ARG A 20 5.89 -15.77 -15.90
CA ARG A 20 5.48 -16.82 -14.94
C ARG A 20 5.39 -16.26 -13.53
N GLY A 21 6.41 -15.53 -13.09
CA GLY A 21 6.43 -14.93 -11.75
C GLY A 21 5.37 -13.85 -11.53
N SER A 22 4.96 -13.13 -12.59
CA SER A 22 3.90 -12.09 -12.51
C SER A 22 2.49 -12.60 -12.83
N GLN A 23 2.34 -13.88 -13.19
CA GLN A 23 1.05 -14.46 -13.53
C GLN A 23 0.10 -14.48 -12.32
N VAL A 24 -1.20 -14.21 -12.57
CA VAL A 24 -2.28 -14.49 -11.62
C VAL A 24 -3.42 -15.29 -12.31
N PRO A 25 -3.98 -16.33 -11.67
CA PRO A 25 -3.55 -16.96 -10.41
C PRO A 25 -2.10 -17.44 -10.46
N VAL A 26 -1.46 -17.48 -9.29
CA VAL A 26 0.00 -17.68 -9.19
C VAL A 26 0.45 -19.02 -9.80
N ASP A 27 1.56 -18.99 -10.53
CA ASP A 27 2.20 -20.20 -11.05
C ASP A 27 2.92 -20.92 -9.90
N LEU A 28 2.31 -21.99 -9.39
CA LEU A 28 2.80 -22.70 -8.20
C LEU A 28 4.23 -23.23 -8.37
N GLU A 29 4.59 -23.69 -9.57
CA GLU A 29 5.87 -24.36 -9.81
C GLU A 29 7.04 -23.41 -9.58
N VAL A 30 7.02 -22.21 -10.19
CA VAL A 30 8.12 -21.24 -10.07
C VAL A 30 8.29 -20.73 -8.65
N TRP A 31 7.19 -20.57 -7.92
CA TRP A 31 7.23 -20.09 -6.55
C TRP A 31 7.72 -21.18 -5.59
N VAL A 32 7.33 -22.44 -5.77
CA VAL A 32 7.81 -23.56 -4.96
C VAL A 32 9.27 -23.89 -5.26
N GLU A 33 9.71 -23.77 -6.52
CA GLU A 33 11.12 -23.96 -6.90
C GLU A 33 12.05 -23.04 -6.10
N MET A 34 11.69 -21.74 -6.00
CA MET A 34 12.50 -20.76 -5.27
C MET A 34 12.24 -20.73 -3.77
N PHE A 35 11.03 -21.07 -3.32
CA PHE A 35 10.60 -20.99 -1.92
C PHE A 35 9.94 -22.29 -1.43
N PRO A 36 10.65 -23.44 -1.49
CA PRO A 36 10.04 -24.76 -1.22
C PRO A 36 9.53 -24.89 0.22
N PHE A 37 10.15 -24.17 1.16
CA PHE A 37 9.74 -24.14 2.56
C PHE A 37 8.37 -23.48 2.79
N LEU A 38 7.79 -22.79 1.79
CA LEU A 38 6.44 -22.22 1.83
C LEU A 38 5.41 -23.04 1.03
N GLU A 39 5.77 -24.21 0.48
CA GLU A 39 4.91 -25.02 -0.39
C GLU A 39 3.47 -25.20 0.14
N PRO A 40 3.23 -25.55 1.42
CA PRO A 40 1.85 -25.68 1.93
C PRO A 40 1.03 -24.39 1.81
N CYS A 41 1.66 -23.23 2.01
CA CYS A 41 1.01 -21.93 1.90
C CYS A 41 0.80 -21.52 0.42
N LEU A 42 1.77 -21.85 -0.44
CA LEU A 42 1.71 -21.56 -1.87
C LEU A 42 0.64 -22.38 -2.59
N ILE A 43 0.41 -23.64 -2.16
CA ILE A 43 -0.70 -24.48 -2.65
C ILE A 43 -2.05 -23.78 -2.42
N GLU A 44 -2.27 -23.19 -1.25
CA GLU A 44 -3.50 -22.44 -0.97
C GLU A 44 -3.56 -21.13 -1.77
N ALA A 45 -2.44 -20.42 -1.91
CA ALA A 45 -2.37 -19.20 -2.71
C ALA A 45 -2.76 -19.44 -4.19
N ALA A 46 -2.33 -20.57 -4.78
CA ALA A 46 -2.64 -20.95 -6.17
C ALA A 46 -4.15 -21.18 -6.42
N LYS A 47 -4.94 -21.43 -5.37
CA LYS A 47 -6.40 -21.59 -5.48
C LYS A 47 -7.13 -20.25 -5.63
N LEU A 48 -6.52 -19.14 -5.24
CA LEU A 48 -7.15 -17.81 -5.23
C LEU A 48 -7.32 -17.24 -6.64
N LYS A 49 -8.54 -17.32 -7.18
CA LYS A 49 -8.90 -16.74 -8.49
C LYS A 49 -9.00 -15.21 -8.49
N THR A 50 -9.02 -14.61 -7.31
CA THR A 50 -9.10 -13.16 -7.10
C THR A 50 -7.74 -12.49 -6.95
N ALA A 51 -6.64 -13.26 -6.99
CA ALA A 51 -5.29 -12.71 -6.93
C ALA A 51 -5.06 -11.71 -8.07
N ARG A 52 -4.35 -10.62 -7.78
CA ARG A 52 -4.01 -9.57 -8.74
C ARG A 52 -2.52 -9.27 -8.70
N TYR A 53 -2.00 -8.89 -9.86
CA TYR A 53 -0.68 -8.29 -9.98
C TYR A 53 -0.85 -6.77 -10.01
N ASP A 54 -0.92 -6.16 -8.83
CA ASP A 54 -1.11 -4.72 -8.67
C ASP A 54 0.22 -3.98 -8.84
N LYS A 55 0.21 -2.83 -9.53
CA LYS A 55 1.42 -2.04 -9.82
C LYS A 55 1.63 -0.97 -8.75
N TYR A 56 2.90 -0.64 -8.49
CA TYR A 56 3.23 0.50 -7.65
C TYR A 56 3.02 1.82 -8.38
N GLU A 57 2.57 2.83 -7.64
CA GLU A 57 2.37 4.20 -8.11
C GLU A 57 2.82 5.18 -7.02
N THR A 58 3.38 6.32 -7.43
CA THR A 58 3.78 7.38 -6.52
C THR A 58 3.22 8.73 -6.98
N THR A 59 2.84 9.56 -6.02
CA THR A 59 2.24 10.87 -6.27
C THR A 59 3.00 11.91 -5.48
N LYS A 60 3.34 13.03 -6.12
CA LYS A 60 3.93 14.18 -5.48
C LYS A 60 3.29 15.44 -6.05
N LEU A 61 2.84 16.31 -5.17
CA LEU A 61 2.19 17.58 -5.52
C LEU A 61 3.04 18.76 -5.05
N ASP A 62 2.85 19.91 -5.67
CA ASP A 62 3.50 21.16 -5.25
C ASP A 62 2.93 21.69 -3.93
N SER A 63 1.62 21.50 -3.69
CA SER A 63 0.94 21.77 -2.42
C SER A 63 -0.16 20.74 -2.16
N TRP A 64 -0.55 20.59 -0.89
CA TRP A 64 -1.64 19.69 -0.48
C TRP A 64 -2.94 20.42 -0.19
N THR A 65 -2.98 21.75 -0.28
CA THR A 65 -4.13 22.56 0.11
C THR A 65 -4.47 23.61 -0.92
N ARG A 66 -5.77 23.95 -1.01
CA ARG A 66 -6.30 25.04 -1.83
C ARG A 66 -7.62 25.54 -1.27
N GLY A 67 -7.63 26.76 -0.73
CA GLY A 67 -8.80 27.30 -0.04
C GLY A 67 -9.17 26.40 1.13
N LYS A 68 -10.41 25.90 1.15
CA LYS A 68 -10.92 25.01 2.21
C LYS A 68 -10.76 23.52 1.91
N VAL A 69 -9.91 23.16 0.94
CA VAL A 69 -9.69 21.77 0.52
C VAL A 69 -8.29 21.33 0.95
N ALA A 70 -8.21 20.16 1.59
CA ALA A 70 -6.98 19.45 1.92
C ALA A 70 -6.93 18.10 1.20
N LEU A 71 -5.76 17.72 0.70
CA LEU A 71 -5.47 16.40 0.16
C LEU A 71 -4.70 15.59 1.21
N VAL A 72 -5.15 14.38 1.49
CA VAL A 72 -4.54 13.48 2.49
C VAL A 72 -4.34 12.09 1.90
N GLY A 73 -3.30 11.38 2.35
CA GLY A 73 -3.00 10.02 1.91
C GLY A 73 -2.51 9.96 0.48
N ASP A 74 -2.84 8.87 -0.22
CA ASP A 74 -2.35 8.60 -1.59
C ASP A 74 -2.75 9.70 -2.60
N ALA A 75 -3.84 10.43 -2.34
CA ALA A 75 -4.24 11.58 -3.14
C ALA A 75 -3.21 12.72 -3.14
N ALA A 76 -2.37 12.82 -2.11
CA ALA A 76 -1.35 13.86 -1.97
C ALA A 76 0.08 13.30 -2.08
N HIS A 77 0.33 12.10 -1.55
CA HIS A 77 1.67 11.60 -1.28
C HIS A 77 1.82 10.07 -1.36
N ALA A 78 1.18 9.42 -2.34
CA ALA A 78 1.42 8.00 -2.60
C ALA A 78 2.92 7.73 -2.77
N MET A 79 3.43 6.65 -2.17
CA MET A 79 4.86 6.36 -2.08
C MET A 79 5.15 4.87 -2.21
N CYS A 80 6.39 4.53 -2.59
CA CYS A 80 6.82 3.14 -2.65
C CYS A 80 6.63 2.44 -1.28
N PRO A 81 6.13 1.19 -1.25
CA PRO A 81 5.78 0.52 0.01
C PRO A 81 6.98 -0.05 0.76
N ALA A 82 8.22 0.23 0.32
CA ALA A 82 9.44 -0.36 0.88
C ALA A 82 9.59 -0.13 2.39
N LEU A 83 9.11 1.00 2.92
CA LEU A 83 9.12 1.31 4.35
C LEU A 83 7.83 0.94 5.08
N ALA A 84 6.83 0.42 4.37
CA ALA A 84 5.48 0.18 4.88
C ALA A 84 4.86 1.40 5.59
N GLN A 85 5.19 2.62 5.14
CA GLN A 85 4.76 3.88 5.77
C GLN A 85 3.65 4.64 5.04
N GLY A 86 3.23 4.22 3.84
CA GLY A 86 2.22 4.98 3.08
C GLY A 86 0.95 5.28 3.88
N ALA A 87 0.32 4.24 4.44
CA ALA A 87 -0.84 4.40 5.32
C ALA A 87 -0.51 5.08 6.66
N GLY A 88 0.69 4.81 7.23
CA GLY A 88 1.13 5.46 8.47
C GLY A 88 1.23 6.98 8.33
N CYS A 89 1.91 7.46 7.28
CA CYS A 89 1.97 8.87 6.93
C CYS A 89 0.58 9.45 6.63
N ALA A 90 -0.28 8.71 5.92
CA ALA A 90 -1.65 9.15 5.66
C ALA A 90 -2.44 9.37 6.95
N MET A 91 -2.35 8.44 7.91
CA MET A 91 -3.00 8.55 9.21
C MET A 91 -2.46 9.71 10.03
N VAL A 92 -1.13 9.87 10.08
CA VAL A 92 -0.49 10.99 10.80
C VAL A 92 -0.95 12.31 10.22
N ASN A 93 -0.90 12.49 8.89
CA ASN A 93 -1.29 13.74 8.24
C ASN A 93 -2.78 14.06 8.45
N ALA A 94 -3.66 13.06 8.34
CA ALA A 94 -5.09 13.25 8.57
C ALA A 94 -5.40 13.59 10.04
N PHE A 95 -4.67 13.01 10.99
CA PHE A 95 -4.81 13.34 12.41
C PHE A 95 -4.27 14.74 12.70
N SER A 96 -3.08 15.10 12.21
CA SER A 96 -2.50 16.44 12.35
C SER A 96 -3.41 17.53 11.80
N LEU A 97 -4.02 17.31 10.64
CA LEU A 97 -5.02 18.23 10.08
C LEU A 97 -6.16 18.55 11.08
N SER A 98 -6.64 17.55 11.84
CA SER A 98 -7.66 17.80 12.86
C SER A 98 -7.13 18.63 14.02
N GLN A 99 -5.85 18.49 14.38
CA GLN A 99 -5.23 19.27 15.44
C GLN A 99 -5.05 20.73 15.01
N ASP A 100 -4.62 20.96 13.78
CA ASP A 100 -4.39 22.31 13.25
C ASP A 100 -5.69 23.10 13.09
N LEU A 101 -6.79 22.41 12.72
CA LEU A 101 -8.13 23.02 12.65
C LEU A 101 -8.68 23.48 14.00
N GLU A 102 -8.23 22.89 15.11
CA GLU A 102 -8.67 23.27 16.46
C GLU A 102 -7.92 24.49 17.01
N ALA A 103 -6.91 25.02 16.31
CA ALA A 103 -6.09 26.16 16.77
C ALA A 103 -6.82 27.52 16.77
N GLY A 104 -8.08 27.60 16.31
CA GLY A 104 -8.90 28.81 16.31
C GLY A 104 -8.65 29.77 15.15
N SER A 105 -7.83 29.38 14.17
CA SER A 105 -7.55 30.10 12.93
C SER A 105 -8.71 29.98 11.91
N SER A 106 -8.64 30.72 10.80
CA SER A 106 -9.50 30.39 9.64
C SER A 106 -9.12 29.02 9.08
N VAL A 107 -10.05 28.33 8.41
CA VAL A 107 -9.79 27.00 7.82
C VAL A 107 -8.63 27.07 6.82
N GLU A 108 -8.61 28.11 5.99
CA GLU A 108 -7.53 28.36 5.03
C GLU A 108 -6.16 28.50 5.69
N ASP A 109 -6.08 29.24 6.80
CA ASP A 109 -4.82 29.43 7.53
C ASP A 109 -4.39 28.16 8.26
N ALA A 110 -5.33 27.43 8.87
CA ALA A 110 -5.06 26.15 9.53
C ALA A 110 -4.57 25.06 8.56
N LEU A 111 -4.97 25.13 7.30
CA LEU A 111 -4.53 24.22 6.23
C LEU A 111 -3.11 24.51 5.70
N VAL A 112 -2.57 25.70 5.98
CA VAL A 112 -1.24 26.11 5.50
C VAL A 112 -0.19 26.06 6.61
N ALA A 113 -0.62 26.10 7.88
CA ALA A 113 0.22 25.98 9.07
C ALA A 113 0.99 24.65 9.11
#